data_AF-A0A8B6ENI6-F1
#
_entry.id   AF-A0A8B6ENI6-F1
#
_cell.length_a   1.000
_cell.length_b   1.000
_cell.length_c   1.000
_cell.angle_alpha   90.00
_cell.angle_beta   90.00
_cell.angle_gamma   90.00
#
_symmetry.space_group_name_H-M   'P 1'
#
loop_
_entity.id
_entity.type
_entity.pdbx_description
1 polymer ?
#
loop_
_entity_poly.entity_id
_entity_poly.type
_entity_poly.pdbx_seq_one_letter_code
_entity_poly.pdbx_strand_id
1 'polypeptide(L)' 'MAKSKNHTAHNQNRKQHRNGLHKPKRYRYPSLKGVDPKFLKNLKFARKHNKTVTAKPTK' A
#
# COMPACT_ATOMS: atom_id res chain seq x y z
N MET A 1 -45.15 -8.03 22.25
CA MET A 1 -43.91 -7.58 21.59
C MET A 1 -43.57 -8.54 20.47
N ALA A 2 -43.64 -8.12 19.20
CA ALA A 2 -43.31 -9.00 18.09
C ALA A 2 -41.79 -9.06 17.90
N LYS A 3 -41.21 -10.26 17.86
CA LYS A 3 -39.76 -10.42 17.61
C LYS A 3 -39.45 -10.09 16.16
N SER A 4 -38.39 -9.32 15.92
CA SER A 4 -37.86 -9.03 14.59
C SER A 4 -36.68 -9.93 14.25
N LYS A 5 -36.16 -9.82 13.02
CA LYS A 5 -34.98 -10.59 12.58
C LYS A 5 -33.72 -10.06 13.24
N ASN A 6 -32.94 -10.94 13.86
CA ASN A 6 -31.74 -10.57 14.61
C ASN A 6 -30.52 -10.25 13.73
N HIS A 7 -30.40 -10.84 12.52
CA HIS A 7 -29.26 -10.61 11.63
C HIS A 7 -29.58 -10.92 10.15
N THR A 8 -28.97 -10.20 9.20
CA THR A 8 -29.01 -10.56 7.77
C THR A 8 -27.83 -10.02 6.95
N ALA A 9 -27.31 -10.86 6.05
CA ALA A 9 -26.31 -10.49 5.04
C ALA A 9 -26.91 -10.28 3.64
N HIS A 10 -28.24 -10.34 3.48
CA HIS A 10 -28.92 -10.47 2.17
C HIS A 10 -28.55 -9.39 1.15
N ASN A 11 -28.34 -8.15 1.60
CA ASN A 11 -28.02 -7.02 0.73
C ASN A 11 -26.54 -6.58 0.78
N GLN A 12 -25.67 -7.32 1.48
CA GLN A 12 -24.29 -6.88 1.66
C GLN A 12 -23.51 -6.98 0.35
N ASN A 13 -23.58 -8.13 -0.33
CA ASN A 13 -22.93 -8.34 -1.62
C ASN A 13 -23.39 -7.32 -2.67
N ARG A 14 -24.71 -7.11 -2.80
CA ARG A 14 -25.26 -6.14 -3.74
C ARG A 14 -24.72 -4.73 -3.51
N LYS A 15 -24.59 -4.28 -2.25
CA LYS A 15 -23.98 -2.98 -1.91
C LYS A 15 -22.49 -2.93 -2.23
N GLN A 16 -21.74 -3.98 -1.88
CA GLN A 16 -20.29 -4.06 -2.14
C GLN A 16 -19.97 -3.98 -3.64
N HIS A 17 -20.84 -4.55 -4.48
CA HIS A 17 -20.65 -4.54 -5.94
C HIS A 17 -21.20 -3.30 -6.65
N ARG A 18 -21.96 -2.40 -6.00
CA ARG A 18 -22.49 -1.18 -6.66
C ARG A 18 -21.40 -0.31 -7.28
N ASN A 19 -20.29 -0.15 -6.56
CA ASN A 19 -19.12 0.62 -7.02
C ASN A 19 -17.97 -0.29 -7.48
N GLY A 20 -18.20 -1.61 -7.45
CA GLY A 20 -17.17 -2.63 -7.64
C GLY A 20 -16.24 -2.80 -6.43
N LEU A 21 -15.64 -3.99 -6.35
CA LEU A 21 -14.56 -4.29 -5.40
C LEU A 21 -13.23 -3.79 -5.99
N HIS A 22 -12.71 -2.68 -5.46
CA HIS A 22 -11.43 -2.14 -5.91
C HIS A 22 -10.26 -3.05 -5.50
N LYS A 23 -9.41 -3.39 -6.47
CA LYS A 23 -8.16 -4.11 -6.21
C LYS A 23 -7.12 -3.17 -5.58
N PRO A 24 -6.20 -3.68 -4.75
CA PRO A 24 -5.11 -2.86 -4.23
C PRO A 24 -4.26 -2.29 -5.38
N LYS A 25 -3.90 -1.01 -5.26
CA LYS A 25 -3.06 -0.33 -6.25
C LYS A 25 -1.63 -0.88 -6.20
N ARG A 26 -1.05 -1.16 -7.37
CA ARG A 26 0.35 -1.55 -7.51
C ARG A 26 1.20 -0.30 -7.75
N TYR A 27 2.18 -0.06 -6.89
CA TYR A 27 3.14 1.03 -7.04
C TYR A 27 4.50 0.47 -7.43
N ARG A 28 5.27 1.19 -8.26
CA ARG A 28 6.63 0.81 -8.66
C ARG A 28 7.56 0.65 -7.46
N TYR A 29 7.37 1.47 -6.43
CA TYR A 29 8.15 1.46 -5.21
C TYR A 29 7.21 1.29 -4.00
N PRO A 30 7.24 0.13 -3.30
CA PRO A 30 6.43 -0.10 -2.11
C PRO A 30 7.06 0.57 -0.86
N SER A 31 6.29 0.61 0.23
CA SER A 31 6.79 1.08 1.53
C SER A 31 7.82 0.10 2.11
N LEU A 32 8.88 0.62 2.74
CA LEU A 32 9.87 -0.18 3.47
C LEU A 32 9.49 -0.39 4.96
N LYS A 33 8.22 -0.21 5.32
CA LYS A 33 7.74 -0.42 6.69
C LYS A 33 7.83 -1.91 7.03
N GLY A 34 8.47 -2.25 8.15
CA GLY A 34 8.70 -3.64 8.58
C GLY A 34 9.95 -4.29 7.98
N VAL A 35 10.73 -3.57 7.16
CA VAL A 35 12.06 -4.01 6.74
C VAL A 35 13.05 -3.85 7.89
N ASP A 36 14.02 -4.76 7.99
CA ASP A 36 15.05 -4.77 9.04
C ASP A 36 15.71 -3.38 9.24
N PRO A 37 15.72 -2.84 10.47
CA PRO A 37 16.37 -1.58 10.78
C PRO A 37 17.86 -1.53 10.43
N LYS A 38 18.61 -2.64 10.53
CA LYS A 38 20.06 -2.66 10.20
C LYS A 38 20.25 -2.47 8.69
N PHE A 39 19.47 -3.16 7.86
CA PHE A 39 19.43 -2.91 6.42
C PHE A 39 19.05 -1.47 6.08
N LEU A 40 18.02 -0.91 6.73
CA LEU A 40 17.57 0.46 6.45
C LEU A 40 18.63 1.52 6.80
N LYS A 41 19.38 1.32 7.89
CA LYS A 41 20.51 2.19 8.25
C LYS A 41 21.58 2.16 7.16
N ASN A 42 21.97 0.97 6.71
CA ASN A 42 22.96 0.82 5.64
C ASN A 42 22.46 1.43 4.30
N LEU A 43 21.21 1.14 3.92
CA LEU A 43 20.59 1.67 2.70
C LEU A 43 20.57 3.20 2.69
N LYS A 44 20.32 3.84 3.85
CA LYS A 44 20.38 5.30 4.00
C LYS A 44 21.77 5.85 3.71
N PHE A 45 22.82 5.24 4.26
CA PHE A 45 24.20 5.67 4.00
C PHE A 45 24.62 5.42 2.56
N ALA A 46 24.34 4.22 2.02
CA ALA A 46 24.63 3.88 0.63
C ALA A 46 23.98 4.87 -0.35
N ARG A 47 22.69 5.19 -0.20
CA ARG A 47 22.01 6.19 -1.03
C ARG A 47 22.59 7.60 -0.89
N LYS A 48 23.10 7.96 0.28
CA LYS A 48 23.68 9.29 0.54
C LYS A 48 25.04 9.48 -0.14
N HIS A 49 25.89 8.45 -0.11
CA HIS A 49 27.29 8.52 -0.53
C HIS A 49 27.54 7.95 -1.93
N ASN A 50 26.71 7.03 -2.42
CA ASN A 50 26.79 6.48 -3.78
C ASN A 50 26.06 7.38 -4.79
N LYS A 51 26.41 8.67 -4.84
CA LYS A 51 25.86 9.63 -5.83
C LYS A 51 26.55 9.53 -7.20
N THR A 52 27.22 8.43 -7.50
CA THR A 52 27.73 8.17 -8.85
C THR A 52 26.57 7.61 -9.68
N VAL A 53 26.37 8.11 -10.90
CA VAL A 53 25.33 7.74 -11.91
C VAL A 53 24.13 8.70 -12.06
N THR A 54 24.09 9.86 -11.38
CA THR A 54 23.29 11.00 -11.90
C THR A 54 24.09 12.30 -11.84
N ALA A 55 25.18 12.35 -12.62
CA ALA A 55 25.50 13.63 -13.25
C ALA A 55 24.22 14.07 -13.97
N LYS A 56 23.60 15.16 -13.50
CA LYS A 56 22.55 15.83 -14.26
C LYS A 56 23.11 16.05 -15.66
N PRO A 57 22.39 15.77 -16.76
CA PRO A 57 22.87 16.20 -18.06
C PRO A 57 23.04 17.72 -18.00
N THR A 58 24.28 18.17 -18.14
CA THR A 58 24.63 19.58 -18.24
C THR A 58 24.23 20.04 -19.64
N LYS A 59 23.13 20.82 -19.71
CA LYS A 59 22.47 21.39 -20.90
C LYS A 59 21.96 20.39 -21.93
#